data_AF-A0A6G7ZR96-F1
#
_entry.id   AF-A0A6G7ZR96-F1
#
_cell.length_a   1.000
_cell.length_b   1.000
_cell.length_c   1.000
_cell.angle_alpha   90.00
_cell.angle_beta   90.00
_cell.angle_gamma   90.00
#
_symmetry.space_group_name_H-M   'P 1'
#
loop_
_entity.id
_entity.type
_entity.pdbx_description
1 polymer ?
#
loop_
_entity_poly.entity_id
_entity_poly.type
_entity_poly.pdbx_seq_one_letter_code
_entity_poly.pdbx_strand_id
1 'polypeptide(L)'
;MSAAQAGDVVYEVNLDVEAAIEADYRAWLRGHIDDILALPGFLDARVFDVIDPPPAPGRIALCVQYRMHDEAALQDYFDQHAPRLRGDGIARFGGRFNASRRVLRAVAA
;
A
#
# COMPACT_ATOMS: atom_id res chain seq x y z
N MET A 1 23.09 -10.39 -15.06
CA MET A 1 21.86 -9.91 -14.40
C MET A 1 21.64 -10.81 -13.20
N SER A 2 21.76 -10.29 -11.98
CA SER A 2 21.49 -11.08 -10.77
C SER A 2 20.04 -11.51 -10.78
N ALA A 3 19.76 -12.80 -10.56
CA ALA A 3 18.42 -13.24 -10.23
C ALA A 3 17.94 -12.43 -9.03
N ALA A 4 16.78 -11.79 -9.13
CA ALA A 4 16.17 -11.14 -7.98
C ALA A 4 16.01 -12.20 -6.88
N GLN A 5 16.51 -11.91 -5.68
CA GLN A 5 16.30 -12.80 -4.56
C GLN A 5 14.83 -12.65 -4.15
N ALA A 6 14.14 -13.77 -3.92
CA ALA A 6 12.74 -13.73 -3.54
C ALA A 6 12.58 -12.86 -2.27
N GLY A 7 11.67 -11.89 -2.32
CA GLY A 7 11.45 -10.96 -1.20
C GLY A 7 12.11 -9.57 -1.32
N ASP A 8 12.85 -9.27 -2.40
CA ASP A 8 13.52 -7.97 -2.57
C ASP A 8 12.62 -6.88 -3.15
N VAL A 9 11.41 -7.22 -3.61
CA VAL A 9 10.49 -6.26 -4.22
C VAL A 9 9.57 -5.70 -3.15
N VAL A 10 9.49 -4.37 -3.04
CA VAL A 10 8.57 -3.68 -2.14
C VAL A 10 7.60 -2.86 -2.96
N TYR A 11 6.31 -3.15 -2.82
CA TYR A 11 5.24 -2.30 -3.34
C TYR A 11 4.82 -1.34 -2.24
N GLU A 12 5.09 -0.06 -2.45
CA GLU A 12 4.80 0.99 -1.48
C GLU A 12 3.60 1.83 -1.92
N VAL A 13 2.71 2.10 -0.97
CA VAL A 13 1.52 2.93 -1.13
C VAL A 13 1.60 4.08 -0.12
N ASN A 14 1.72 5.30 -0.62
CA ASN A 14 1.61 6.51 0.20
C ASN A 14 0.18 7.02 0.13
N LEU A 15 -0.43 7.19 1.29
CA LEU A 15 -1.82 7.56 1.46
C LEU A 15 -1.88 8.93 2.10
N ASP A 16 -2.62 9.82 1.46
CA ASP A 16 -2.94 11.12 2.02
C ASP A 16 -4.46 11.14 2.30
N VAL A 17 -4.86 11.33 3.55
CA VAL A 17 -6.23 11.12 4.02
C VAL A 17 -6.72 12.34 4.81
N GLU A 18 -7.96 12.77 4.61
CA GLU A 18 -8.58 13.78 5.49
C GLU A 18 -8.60 13.31 6.95
N ALA A 19 -8.15 14.16 7.88
CA ALA A 19 -8.12 13.82 9.30
C ALA A 19 -9.52 13.50 9.86
N ALA A 20 -10.57 14.07 9.27
CA ALA A 20 -11.96 13.82 9.65
C ALA A 20 -12.44 12.37 9.41
N ILE A 21 -11.71 11.55 8.65
CA ILE A 21 -12.02 10.12 8.43
C ILE A 21 -10.93 9.18 8.94
N GLU A 22 -9.95 9.68 9.69
CA GLU A 22 -8.80 8.88 10.10
C GLU A 22 -9.21 7.56 10.76
N ALA A 23 -10.11 7.60 11.74
CA ALA A 23 -10.52 6.42 12.49
C ALA A 23 -11.17 5.36 11.58
N ASP A 24 -12.13 5.76 10.75
CA ASP A 24 -12.83 4.87 9.82
C ASP A 24 -11.89 4.34 8.74
N TYR A 25 -11.00 5.19 8.25
CA TYR A 25 -10.03 4.84 7.22
C TYR A 25 -9.02 3.83 7.74
N ARG A 26 -8.45 4.03 8.94
CA ARG A 26 -7.53 3.06 9.56
C ARG A 26 -8.20 1.73 9.88
N ALA A 27 -9.44 1.76 10.37
CA ALA A 27 -10.21 0.55 10.63
C ALA A 27 -10.43 -0.27 9.34
N TRP A 28 -10.77 0.41 8.25
CA TRP A 28 -10.86 -0.20 6.92
C TRP A 28 -9.53 -0.70 6.40
N LEU A 29 -8.48 0.13 6.48
CA LEU A 29 -7.16 -0.15 5.93
C LEU A 29 -6.58 -1.43 6.52
N ARG A 30 -6.81 -1.70 7.81
CA ARG A 30 -6.40 -2.96 8.43
C ARG A 30 -7.02 -4.19 7.74
N GLY A 31 -8.33 -4.21 7.56
CA GLY A 31 -8.98 -5.32 6.85
C GLY A 31 -8.58 -5.38 5.36
N HIS A 32 -8.39 -4.23 4.73
CA HIS A 32 -7.88 -4.16 3.37
C HIS A 32 -6.47 -4.74 3.20
N ILE A 33 -5.59 -4.50 4.18
CA ILE A 33 -4.25 -5.11 4.23
C ILE A 33 -4.37 -6.62 4.41
N ASP A 34 -5.25 -7.09 5.29
CA ASP A 34 -5.46 -8.53 5.51
C ASP A 34 -5.93 -9.21 4.21
N ASP A 35 -6.87 -8.61 3.48
CA ASP A 35 -7.34 -9.10 2.18
C ASP A 35 -6.21 -9.13 1.13
N ILE A 36 -5.31 -8.14 1.13
CA ILE A 36 -4.15 -8.10 0.24
C ILE A 36 -3.12 -9.18 0.60
N LEU A 37 -2.83 -9.36 1.89
CA LEU A 37 -1.87 -10.36 2.37
C LEU A 37 -2.35 -11.80 2.14
N ALA A 38 -3.66 -12.01 1.97
CA ALA A 38 -4.22 -13.29 1.58
C ALA A 38 -3.99 -13.63 0.09
N LEU A 39 -3.58 -12.67 -0.74
CA LEU A 39 -3.31 -12.91 -2.17
C LEU A 39 -1.95 -13.59 -2.37
N PRO A 40 -1.81 -14.43 -3.41
CA PRO A 40 -0.52 -15.01 -3.76
C PRO A 40 0.56 -13.95 -3.97
N GLY A 41 1.75 -14.22 -3.45
CA GLY A 41 2.94 -13.40 -3.67
C GLY A 41 3.16 -12.24 -2.71
N PHE A 42 2.20 -11.92 -1.85
CA PHE A 42 2.43 -11.01 -0.72
C PHE A 42 3.06 -11.78 0.45
N LEU A 43 4.12 -11.24 1.04
CA LEU A 43 4.86 -11.88 2.13
C LEU A 43 4.53 -11.26 3.49
N ASP A 44 4.54 -9.94 3.57
CA ASP A 44 4.13 -9.17 4.75
C ASP A 44 3.80 -7.72 4.37
N ALA A 45 3.27 -6.98 5.34
CA ALA A 45 3.04 -5.55 5.23
C ALA A 45 3.48 -4.82 6.50
N ARG A 46 3.91 -3.57 6.33
CA ARG A 46 4.12 -2.61 7.42
C ARG A 46 3.39 -1.31 7.12
N VAL A 47 2.80 -0.73 8.16
CA VAL A 47 2.11 0.56 8.09
C VAL A 47 2.86 1.56 8.96
N PHE A 48 3.06 2.76 8.43
CA PHE A 48 3.76 3.85 9.09
C PHE A 48 2.91 5.12 9.05
N ASP A 49 2.95 5.89 10.12
CA ASP A 49 2.58 7.30 10.06
C ASP A 49 3.75 8.09 9.46
N VAL A 50 3.45 8.91 8.46
CA VAL A 50 4.44 9.82 7.87
C VAL A 50 4.49 11.07 8.74
N ILE A 51 5.59 11.21 9.48
CA ILE A 51 5.83 12.34 10.38
C ILE A 51 6.70 13.44 9.75
N ASP A 52 7.49 13.11 8.73
CA ASP A 52 8.30 14.04 7.95
C ASP A 52 8.34 13.63 6.46
N PRO A 53 8.05 14.55 5.52
CA PRO A 53 7.47 15.86 5.78
C PRO A 53 6.11 15.73 6.48
N PRO A 54 5.76 16.65 7.40
CA PRO A 54 4.48 16.57 8.07
C PRO A 54 3.33 16.74 7.06
N PRO A 55 2.19 16.06 7.26
CA PRO A 55 1.04 16.22 6.40
C PRO A 55 0.49 17.65 6.44
N ALA A 56 -0.20 18.05 5.37
CA ALA A 56 -0.86 19.36 5.33
C ALA A 56 -1.93 19.49 6.44
N PRO A 57 -2.24 20.71 6.90
CA PRO A 57 -3.27 20.92 7.92
C PRO A 57 -4.60 20.24 7.57
N GLY A 58 -5.17 19.52 8.53
CA GLY A 58 -6.43 18.78 8.33
C GLY A 58 -6.28 17.45 7.60
N ARG A 59 -5.04 16.97 7.39
CA ARG A 59 -4.73 15.70 6.72
C ARG A 59 -3.81 14.86 7.59
N ILE A 60 -3.86 13.55 7.38
CA ILE A 60 -2.87 12.59 7.87
C ILE A 60 -2.19 11.96 6.66
N ALA A 61 -0.95 11.49 6.83
CA ALA A 61 -0.23 10.77 5.81
C ALA A 61 0.23 9.41 6.36
N LEU A 62 -0.04 8.35 5.60
CA LEU A 62 0.35 6.98 5.92
C LEU A 62 1.23 6.43 4.81
N CYS A 63 2.16 5.56 5.15
CA CYS A 63 2.90 4.76 4.20
C CYS A 63 2.66 3.28 4.50
N VAL A 64 2.26 2.52 3.48
CA VAL A 64 2.15 1.06 3.57
C VAL A 64 3.19 0.45 2.65
N GLN A 65 4.03 -0.41 3.19
CA GLN A 65 4.99 -1.19 2.42
C GLN A 65 4.57 -2.64 2.44
N TYR A 66 4.38 -3.21 1.26
CA TYR A 66 4.15 -4.64 1.05
C TYR A 66 5.41 -5.27 0.49
N ARG A 67 5.87 -6.34 1.13
CA ARG A 67 6.98 -7.13 0.60
C ARG A 67 6.44 -8.23 -0.30
N MET A 68 6.97 -8.30 -1.52
CA MET A 68 6.51 -9.21 -2.55
C MET A 68 7.51 -10.35 -2.76
N HIS A 69 7.02 -11.52 -3.14
CA HIS A 69 7.86 -12.65 -3.51
C HIS A 69 8.77 -12.29 -4.69
N ASP A 70 8.22 -11.74 -5.76
CA ASP A 70 8.94 -11.27 -6.94
C ASP A 70 8.11 -10.26 -7.75
N GLU A 71 8.66 -9.79 -8.87
CA GLU A 71 8.00 -8.82 -9.76
C GLU A 71 6.84 -9.43 -10.55
N ALA A 72 6.89 -10.73 -10.86
CA ALA A 72 5.83 -11.40 -11.60
C ALA A 72 4.57 -11.49 -10.74
N ALA A 73 4.71 -11.85 -9.47
CA ALA A 73 3.60 -11.87 -8.53
C ALA A 73 2.99 -10.47 -8.31
N LEU A 74 3.82 -9.42 -8.30
CA LEU A 74 3.32 -8.04 -8.23
C LEU A 74 2.55 -7.65 -9.50
N GLN A 75 3.03 -8.09 -10.66
CA GLN A 75 2.35 -7.85 -11.93
C GLN A 75 0.99 -8.57 -11.97
N ASP A 76 0.92 -9.84 -11.53
CA ASP A 76 -0.33 -10.58 -11.41
C ASP A 76 -1.34 -9.87 -10.50
N TYR A 77 -0.88 -9.31 -9.37
CA TYR A 77 -1.72 -8.47 -8.52
C TYR A 77 -2.25 -7.24 -9.26
N PHE A 78 -1.42 -6.55 -10.03
CA PHE A 78 -1.86 -5.38 -10.80
C PHE A 78 -2.92 -5.72 -11.84
N ASP A 79 -2.76 -6.84 -12.54
CA ASP A 79 -3.64 -7.23 -13.63
C ASP A 79 -4.96 -7.81 -13.12
N GLN A 80 -4.94 -8.59 -12.04
CA GLN A 80 -6.09 -9.38 -11.60
C GLN A 80 -6.84 -8.80 -10.40
N HIS A 81 -6.16 -8.05 -9.51
CA HIS A 81 -6.70 -7.75 -8.19
C HIS A 81 -6.75 -6.25 -7.88
N ALA A 82 -5.74 -5.49 -8.32
CA ALA A 82 -5.59 -4.09 -7.98
C ALA A 82 -6.79 -3.21 -8.41
N PRO A 83 -7.41 -3.37 -9.61
CA PRO A 83 -8.54 -2.53 -9.99
C PRO A 83 -9.72 -2.64 -9.02
N ARG A 84 -10.09 -3.87 -8.64
CA ARG A 84 -11.20 -4.12 -7.70
C ARG A 84 -10.87 -3.57 -6.32
N LEU A 85 -9.73 -3.97 -5.74
CA LEU A 85 -9.35 -3.60 -4.39
C LEU A 85 -9.17 -2.09 -4.21
N ARG A 86 -8.59 -1.40 -5.20
CA ARG A 86 -8.50 0.07 -5.18
C ARG A 86 -9.88 0.71 -5.35
N GLY A 87 -10.72 0.13 -6.19
CA GLY A 87 -12.11 0.54 -6.39
C GLY A 87 -12.93 0.52 -5.10
N ASP A 88 -12.75 -0.49 -4.25
CA ASP A 88 -13.45 -0.60 -2.96
C ASP A 88 -13.14 0.59 -2.04
N GLY A 89 -11.88 1.05 -2.00
CA GLY A 89 -11.49 2.24 -1.24
C GLY A 89 -12.10 3.52 -1.81
N ILE A 90 -12.10 3.68 -3.13
CA ILE A 90 -12.70 4.83 -3.82
C ILE A 90 -14.21 4.87 -3.59
N ALA A 91 -14.90 3.73 -3.68
CA ALA A 91 -16.33 3.63 -3.44
C ALA A 91 -16.70 4.03 -2.01
N ARG A 92 -15.83 3.74 -1.04
CA ARG A 92 -16.09 3.99 0.38
C ARG A 92 -15.74 5.41 0.83
N PHE A 93 -14.65 5.98 0.33
CA PHE A 93 -14.13 7.27 0.82
C PHE A 93 -14.11 8.39 -0.24
N GLY A 94 -14.38 8.08 -1.51
CA GLY A 94 -14.44 9.06 -2.59
C GLY A 94 -13.17 9.92 -2.67
N GLY A 95 -13.35 11.23 -2.88
CA GLY A 95 -12.25 12.20 -2.98
C GLY A 95 -11.57 12.58 -1.66
N ARG A 96 -11.88 11.91 -0.54
CA ARG A 96 -11.38 12.25 0.80
C ARG A 96 -10.00 11.67 1.10
N PHE A 97 -9.46 10.89 0.16
CA PHE A 97 -8.08 10.41 0.20
C PHE A 97 -7.46 10.40 -1.19
N ASN A 98 -6.13 10.40 -1.22
CA ASN A 98 -5.32 10.15 -2.41
C ASN A 98 -4.31 9.03 -2.10
N ALA A 99 -3.91 8.28 -3.12
CA ALA A 99 -2.91 7.23 -3.01
C ALA A 99 -1.90 7.33 -4.16
N SER A 100 -0.63 7.54 -3.83
CA SER A 100 0.49 7.39 -4.78
C SER A 100 1.25 6.10 -4.49
N ARG A 101 1.89 5.54 -5.52
CA ARG A 101 2.47 4.20 -5.46
C ARG A 101 3.83 4.18 -6.12
N ARG A 102 4.74 3.38 -5.57
CA ARG A 102 6.03 3.08 -6.19
C ARG A 102 6.42 1.64 -5.93
N VAL A 103 7.17 1.08 -6.88
CA VAL A 103 7.78 -0.24 -6.74
C VAL A 103 9.26 0.01 -6.48
N LEU A 104 9.74 -0.57 -5.39
CA LEU A 104 11.10 -0.45 -4.91
C LEU A 104 11.77 -1.81 -5.00
N ARG A 105 13.09 -1.81 -5.17
CA ARG A 105 13.92 -3.00 -5.02
C ARG A 105 14.88 -2.76 -3.87
N ALA A 106 14.86 -3.64 -2.88
CA ALA A 106 15.82 -3.65 -1.80
C ALA A 106 17.22 -3.89 -2.38
N VAL A 107 18.20 -3.17 -1.85
CA VAL A 107 19.62 -3.37 -2.12
C VAL A 107 20.34 -3.57 -0.80
N ALA A 108 21.45 -4.31 -0.82
CA ALA A 108 22.30 -4.41 0.36
C ALA A 108 22.79 -3.01 0.78
N ALA A 109 22.88 -2.80 2.09
CA ALA A 109 23.39 -1.57 2.70
C ALA A 109 24.91 -1.46 2.57
#